data_AF-A0A9X3N1F2-F1
#
_entry.id   AF-A0A9X3N1F2-F1
#
_cell.length_a   1.000
_cell.length_b   1.000
_cell.length_c   1.000
_cell.angle_alpha   90.00
_cell.angle_beta   90.00
_cell.angle_gamma   90.00
#
_symmetry.space_group_name_H-M   'P 1'
#
loop_
_entity.id
_entity.type
_entity.pdbx_description
1 polymer ?
#
loop_
_entity_poly.entity_id
_entity_poly.type
_entity_poly.pdbx_seq_one_letter_code
_entity_poly.pdbx_strand_id
1 'polypeptide(L)'
;MSNNLRQLREERGLDQTLQNLLRALTLNLELRARYRVFEFEASQDGHTDVAELFSRMRIAEGEQIAALMEGLHSRLGAVDIAGLVQSID
;
A
#
# COMPACT_ATOMS: atom_id res chain seq x y z
N MET A 1 -9.56 12.71 -4.61
CA MET A 1 -8.19 13.21 -4.34
C MET A 1 -7.21 12.03 -4.41
N SER A 2 -6.83 11.62 -5.62
CA SER A 2 -6.02 10.41 -5.87
C SER A 2 -4.64 10.76 -6.48
N ASN A 3 -4.24 12.03 -6.47
CA ASN A 3 -3.12 12.53 -7.26
C ASN A 3 -1.74 12.43 -6.58
N ASN A 4 -1.66 12.13 -5.28
CA ASN A 4 -0.38 12.28 -4.58
C ASN A 4 0.66 11.20 -4.93
N LEU A 5 0.27 9.95 -5.15
CA LEU A 5 1.25 8.87 -5.38
C LEU A 5 1.85 8.89 -6.78
N ARG A 6 1.01 9.19 -7.79
CA ARG A 6 1.46 9.24 -9.19
C ARG A 6 2.37 10.44 -9.43
N GLN A 7 2.05 11.58 -8.79
CA GLN A 7 2.86 12.79 -8.85
C GLN A 7 4.19 12.62 -8.10
N LEU A 8 4.19 11.99 -6.92
CA LEU A 8 5.43 11.70 -6.18
C LEU A 8 6.43 10.86 -7.00
N ARG A 9 5.93 9.93 -7.83
CA ARG A 9 6.72 9.10 -8.72
C ARG A 9 7.40 9.87 -9.85
N GLU A 10 6.77 10.93 -10.33
CA GLU A 10 7.21 11.68 -11.51
C GLU A 10 8.13 12.86 -11.16
N GLU A 11 7.97 13.47 -9.98
CA GLU A 11 8.65 14.72 -9.62
C GLU A 11 9.99 14.56 -8.89
N ARG A 12 10.29 13.39 -8.29
CA ARG A 12 11.47 13.23 -7.42
C ARG A 12 12.30 11.99 -7.68
N GLY A 13 12.68 11.69 -8.92
CA GLY A 13 13.73 10.69 -9.25
C GLY A 13 13.76 9.49 -8.30
N LEU A 14 12.59 8.91 -8.00
CA LEU A 14 12.45 8.03 -6.85
C LEU A 14 13.30 6.79 -7.12
N ASP A 15 14.17 6.41 -6.19
CA ASP A 15 14.95 5.20 -6.34
C ASP A 15 14.02 3.98 -6.54
N GLN A 16 14.55 2.94 -7.18
CA GLN A 16 13.77 1.78 -7.56
C GLN A 16 13.07 1.11 -6.36
N THR A 17 13.65 1.19 -5.16
CA THR A 17 13.09 0.60 -3.97
C THR A 17 11.86 1.36 -3.47
N LEU A 18 11.90 2.69 -3.47
CA LEU A 18 10.76 3.51 -3.10
C LEU A 18 9.60 3.33 -4.11
N GLN A 19 9.91 3.21 -5.39
CA GLN A 19 8.90 2.83 -6.38
C GLN A 19 8.29 1.45 -6.11
N ASN A 20 9.10 0.47 -5.72
CA ASN A 20 8.61 -0.87 -5.38
C ASN A 20 7.67 -0.85 -4.17
N LEU A 21 8.00 -0.06 -3.13
CA LEU A 21 7.14 0.12 -1.95
C LEU A 21 5.78 0.71 -2.33
N LEU A 22 5.78 1.76 -3.17
CA LEU A 22 4.53 2.38 -3.63
C LEU A 22 3.69 1.42 -4.47
N ARG A 23 4.31 0.60 -5.34
CA ARG A 23 3.61 -0.42 -6.12
C ARG A 23 3.02 -1.49 -5.21
N ALA A 24 3.77 -1.99 -4.24
CA ALA A 24 3.30 -2.99 -3.29
C ALA A 24 2.10 -2.48 -2.47
N LEU A 25 2.18 -1.24 -1.96
CA LEU A 25 1.10 -0.59 -1.22
C LEU A 25 -0.16 -0.44 -2.10
N THR A 26 0.01 0.00 -3.35
CA THR A 26 -1.09 0.15 -4.29
C THR A 26 -1.80 -1.19 -4.54
N LEU A 27 -1.03 -2.25 -4.79
CA LEU A 27 -1.58 -3.58 -5.02
C LEU A 27 -2.35 -4.10 -3.79
N ASN A 28 -1.82 -3.91 -2.58
CA ASN A 28 -2.48 -4.34 -1.36
C ASN A 28 -3.82 -3.60 -1.12
N LEU A 29 -3.85 -2.28 -1.39
CA LEU A 29 -5.08 -1.50 -1.31
C LEU A 29 -6.15 -1.99 -2.29
N GLU A 30 -5.75 -2.34 -3.52
CA GLU A 30 -6.64 -2.91 -4.52
C GLU A 30 -7.17 -4.29 -4.11
N LEU A 31 -6.30 -5.18 -3.63
CA LEU A 31 -6.68 -6.51 -3.15
C LEU A 31 -7.64 -6.42 -1.97
N ARG A 32 -7.32 -5.59 -0.97
CA ARG A 32 -8.19 -5.37 0.19
C ARG A 32 -9.59 -4.90 -0.19
N ALA A 33 -9.69 -4.01 -1.19
CA ALA A 33 -10.97 -3.53 -1.71
C ALA A 33 -11.75 -4.65 -2.42
N ARG A 34 -11.08 -5.45 -3.25
CA ARG A 34 -11.69 -6.57 -3.97
C ARG A 34 -12.15 -7.69 -3.03
N TYR A 35 -11.35 -8.05 -2.03
CA TYR A 35 -11.72 -9.08 -1.06
C TYR A 35 -12.96 -8.71 -0.25
N ARG A 36 -13.22 -7.43 0.01
CA ARG A 36 -14.48 -7.00 0.60
C ARG A 36 -15.69 -7.29 -0.30
N VAL A 37 -15.55 -7.10 -1.61
CA VAL A 37 -16.62 -7.40 -2.58
C VAL A 37 -16.82 -8.91 -2.67
N PHE A 38 -15.73 -9.68 -2.76
CA PHE A 38 -15.82 -11.14 -2.86
C PHE A 38 -16.36 -11.80 -1.58
N GLU A 39 -16.01 -11.29 -0.41
CA GLU A 39 -16.63 -11.70 0.87
C GLU A 39 -18.15 -11.49 0.84
N PHE A 40 -18.60 -10.34 0.35
CA PHE A 40 -20.02 -10.03 0.23
C PHE A 40 -20.71 -10.96 -0.78
N GLU A 41 -20.16 -11.12 -1.98
CA GLU A 41 -20.73 -11.99 -3.02
C GLU A 41 -20.80 -13.46 -2.56
N ALA A 42 -19.71 -13.99 -2.00
CA ALA A 42 -19.70 -15.35 -1.44
C ALA A 42 -20.73 -15.54 -0.32
N SER A 43 -20.99 -14.51 0.49
CA SER A 43 -22.05 -14.56 1.51
C SER A 43 -23.45 -14.59 0.90
N GLN A 44 -23.69 -13.90 -0.21
CA GLN A 44 -24.99 -13.90 -0.91
C GLN A 44 -25.24 -15.23 -1.62
N ASP A 45 -24.19 -15.86 -2.14
CA ASP A 45 -24.26 -17.14 -2.85
C ASP A 45 -24.31 -18.36 -1.90
N GLY A 46 -24.23 -18.14 -0.58
CA GLY A 46 -24.28 -19.20 0.42
C GLY A 46 -22.95 -19.94 0.65
N HIS A 47 -21.84 -19.42 0.12
CA HIS A 47 -20.49 -19.94 0.28
C HIS A 47 -19.80 -19.33 1.52
N THR A 48 -20.28 -19.68 2.72
CA THR A 48 -19.83 -19.08 3.98
C THR A 48 -18.34 -19.29 4.26
N ASP A 49 -17.79 -20.47 3.93
CA ASP A 49 -16.38 -20.80 4.07
C ASP A 49 -15.47 -19.92 3.20
N VAL A 50 -15.91 -19.62 1.98
CA VAL A 50 -15.22 -18.72 1.05
C VAL A 50 -15.33 -17.26 1.52
N ALA A 51 -16.49 -16.85 2.04
CA ALA A 51 -16.65 -15.52 2.63
C ALA A 51 -15.70 -15.30 3.81
N GLU A 52 -15.58 -16.29 4.71
CA GLU A 52 -14.62 -16.27 5.82
C GLU A 52 -13.16 -16.21 5.32
N LEU A 53 -12.83 -16.95 4.26
CA LEU A 53 -11.52 -16.87 3.63
C LEU A 53 -11.20 -15.44 3.18
N PHE A 54 -12.08 -14.80 2.41
CA PHE A 54 -11.85 -13.42 1.95
C PHE A 54 -11.81 -12.42 3.11
N SER A 55 -12.58 -12.65 4.17
CA SER A 55 -12.52 -11.83 5.39
C SER A 55 -11.14 -11.91 6.05
N ARG A 56 -10.59 -13.12 6.20
CA ARG A 56 -9.22 -13.33 6.72
C ARG A 56 -8.16 -12.70 5.83
N MET A 57 -8.26 -12.85 4.51
CA MET A 57 -7.33 -12.24 3.57
C MET A 57 -7.36 -10.71 3.70
N ARG A 58 -8.54 -10.10 3.82
CA ARG A 58 -8.69 -8.64 4.02
C ARG A 58 -8.03 -8.14 5.31
N ILE A 59 -8.05 -8.93 6.38
CA ILE A 59 -7.34 -8.62 7.63
C ILE A 59 -5.83 -8.64 7.40
N ALA A 60 -5.31 -9.70 6.79
CA ALA A 60 -3.88 -9.82 6.47
C ALA A 60 -3.38 -8.70 5.55
N GLU A 61 -4.17 -8.29 4.54
CA GLU A 61 -3.87 -7.12 3.71
C GLU A 61 -3.80 -5.83 4.54
N GLY A 62 -4.64 -5.69 5.58
CA GLY A 62 -4.60 -4.56 6.50
C GLY A 62 -3.27 -4.46 7.26
N GLU A 63 -2.74 -5.59 7.73
CA GLU A 63 -1.43 -5.68 8.39
C GLU A 63 -0.30 -5.35 7.42
N GLN A 64 -0.36 -5.89 6.19
CA GLN A 64 0.62 -5.59 5.14
C GLN A 64 0.62 -4.11 4.74
N ILE A 65 -0.56 -3.49 4.60
CA ILE A 65 -0.69 -2.06 4.33
C ILE A 65 -0.05 -1.24 5.46
N ALA A 66 -0.29 -1.60 6.72
CA ALA A 66 0.31 -0.91 7.86
C ALA A 66 1.84 -0.97 7.83
N ALA A 67 2.40 -2.17 7.61
CA ALA A 67 3.85 -2.36 7.50
C ALA A 67 4.47 -1.61 6.31
N LEU A 68 3.79 -1.60 5.15
CA LEU A 68 4.22 -0.86 3.97
C LEU A 68 4.18 0.65 4.19
N MET A 69 3.17 1.16 4.89
CA MET A 69 3.06 2.58 5.26
C MET A 69 4.17 3.00 6.23
N GLU A 70 4.49 2.15 7.22
CA GLU A 70 5.61 2.39 8.13
C GLU A 70 6.94 2.44 7.38
N GLY A 71 7.20 1.47 6.50
CA GLY A 71 8.41 1.44 5.66
C GLY A 71 8.50 2.65 4.72
N LEU A 72 7.38 3.08 4.16
CA LEU A 72 7.30 4.28 3.33
C LEU A 72 7.62 5.54 4.13
N HIS A 73 7.04 5.69 5.33
CA HIS A 73 7.29 6.83 6.20
C HIS A 73 8.76 6.92 6.63
N SER A 74 9.34 5.81 7.06
CA SER A 74 10.76 5.72 7.41
C SER A 74 11.67 6.14 6.25
N ARG A 75 11.37 5.68 5.03
CA ARG A 75 12.17 6.02 3.85
C ARG A 75 12.01 7.48 3.43
N LEU A 76 10.81 8.03 3.49
CA LEU A 76 10.58 9.45 3.19
C LEU A 76 11.29 10.37 4.20
N GLY A 77 11.27 10.01 5.49
CA GLY A 77 12.04 10.72 6.52
C GLY A 77 13.55 10.65 6.28
N ALA A 78 14.07 9.50 5.85
CA ALA A 78 15.49 9.36 5.51
C ALA A 78 15.90 10.19 4.27
N VAL A 79 15.03 10.25 3.25
CA VAL A 79 15.28 11.07 2.04
C VAL A 79 15.31 12.56 2.38
N ASP A 80 14.42 13.02 3.27
CA ASP A 80 14.38 14.43 3.70
C ASP A 80 15.67 14.84 4.42
N ILE A 81 16.16 14.00 5.35
CA ILE A 81 17.43 14.21 6.05
C ILE A 81 18.62 14.24 5.08
N ALA A 82 18.67 13.33 4.11
CA ALA A 82 19.76 13.29 3.13
C ALA A 82 19.79 14.53 2.23
N GLY A 83 18.61 15.05 1.83
CA GLY A 83 18.50 16.29 1.05
C GLY A 83 18.96 17.53 1.81
N LEU A 84 18.68 17.59 3.12
CA LEU A 84 19.20 18.64 4.01
C LEU A 84 20.73 18.61 4.12
N VAL A 85 21.33 17.42 4.26
CA VAL A 85 22.80 17.27 4.36
C VAL A 85 23.51 17.71 3.07
N GLN A 86 22.96 17.39 1.89
CA GLN A 86 23.54 17.79 0.60
C GLN A 86 23.48 19.30 0.31
N SER A 87 22.66 20.05 1.03
CA SER A 87 22.53 21.51 0.87
C SER A 87 23.48 22.33 1.74
N ILE A 88 24.29 21.66 2.57
CA ILE A 88 25.25 22.27 3.51
C ILE A 88 26.70 22.17 2.99
N ASP A 89 26.95 21.38 1.94
CA ASP A 89 28.21 21.30 1.19
C ASP A 89 28.18 22.13 -0.11
#